data_AF-A0A0K0PD28-F1
#
_entry.id   AF-A0A0K0PD28-F1
#
_cell.length_a   1.000
_cell.length_b   1.000
_cell.length_c   1.000
_cell.angle_alpha   90.00
_cell.angle_beta   90.00
_cell.angle_gamma   90.00
#
_symmetry.space_group_name_H-M   'P 1'
#
loop_
_entity.id
_entity.type
_entity.pdbx_description
1 polymer ?
#
loop_
_entity_poly.entity_id
_entity_poly.type
_entity_poly.pdbx_seq_one_letter_code
_entity_poly.pdbx_strand_id
1 'polypeptide(L)'
;ISKNEEIIKGCNFHSDALEHFSNNVKPGEEGCKIDAYPNDIIGFNCQKNQYSISYAVNLDADTDTDVDLENVKVEPDDCFDSINIDTTKNYLVNVLPGVQTYRNKSRSMPRYFKVPYHNNELDVTFGCSCSMGSKTYKISVTVKALNDKGPKEYEKSEIKSIPSIVDDDIYACPHNRAIDAKLIKWNNEDTEIIDSCKIDVNRFRSYAQLACPNNNFSMHSNIQLTYNISKPNKIDEYKTFDESELYKLIPHSEILVDVMESSNDINVDTYNVYLFFPYYIKDDYEINVVCDNTHTKYENKRGGKYIYNIKIPK
;
A
#
# COMPACT_ATOMS: atom_id res chain seq x y z
N ILE A 1 -4.05 14.00 -6.11
CA ILE A 1 -4.38 12.67 -5.57
C ILE A 1 -3.73 11.66 -6.52
N SER A 2 -2.78 10.87 -6.02
CA SER A 2 -2.04 9.90 -6.83
C SER A 2 -2.98 8.78 -7.29
N LYS A 3 -2.95 8.42 -8.57
CA LYS A 3 -3.84 7.44 -9.25
C LYS A 3 -3.68 5.97 -8.79
N ASN A 4 -3.16 5.70 -7.59
CA ASN A 4 -2.84 4.34 -7.14
C ASN A 4 -3.55 3.92 -5.83
N GLU A 5 -4.67 4.56 -5.48
CA GLU A 5 -5.45 4.30 -4.26
C GLU A 5 -6.91 4.10 -4.64
N GLU A 6 -7.38 2.86 -4.80
CA GLU A 6 -8.60 2.69 -5.60
C GLU A 6 -9.87 2.25 -4.88
N ILE A 7 -9.91 1.77 -3.63
CA ILE A 7 -11.21 1.34 -3.04
C ILE A 7 -11.31 1.56 -1.52
N ILE A 8 -12.32 2.31 -1.09
CA ILE A 8 -12.79 2.47 0.29
C ILE A 8 -13.75 1.33 0.62
N LYS A 9 -13.49 0.62 1.72
CA LYS A 9 -14.39 -0.42 2.23
C LYS A 9 -15.64 0.24 2.79
N GLY A 10 -16.77 0.05 2.14
CA GLY A 10 -17.91 0.90 2.43
C GLY A 10 -18.99 0.84 1.39
N CYS A 11 -19.93 1.79 1.50
CA CYS A 11 -21.17 1.73 0.74
C CYS A 11 -21.49 3.07 0.10
N ASN A 12 -21.63 3.06 -1.21
CA ASN A 12 -22.24 4.13 -1.97
C ASN A 12 -23.73 3.81 -2.16
N PHE A 13 -24.60 4.58 -1.53
CA PHE A 13 -26.05 4.50 -1.65
C PHE A 13 -26.62 5.45 -2.72
N HIS A 14 -25.77 6.28 -3.31
CA HIS A 14 -26.14 7.13 -4.44
C HIS A 14 -26.34 6.27 -5.71
N SER A 15 -27.20 6.74 -6.62
CA SER A 15 -27.53 6.05 -7.87
C SER A 15 -26.34 5.95 -8.84
N ASP A 16 -25.55 7.01 -8.94
CA ASP A 16 -24.29 7.02 -9.71
C ASP A 16 -23.23 6.20 -8.95
N ALA A 17 -22.65 5.20 -9.63
CA ALA A 17 -21.60 4.37 -9.07
C ALA A 17 -20.33 5.20 -8.80
N LEU A 18 -19.72 5.01 -7.63
CA LEU A 18 -18.43 5.57 -7.28
C LEU A 18 -17.40 4.44 -7.30
N GLU A 19 -16.43 4.54 -8.20
CA GLU A 19 -15.39 3.52 -8.40
C GLU A 19 -14.54 3.29 -7.14
N HIS A 20 -14.43 4.30 -6.28
CA HIS A 20 -13.66 4.25 -5.05
C HIS A 20 -14.42 3.70 -3.83
N PHE A 21 -15.60 3.10 -3.98
CA PHE A 21 -16.30 2.40 -2.91
C PHE A 21 -16.46 0.91 -3.24
N SER A 22 -16.22 0.05 -2.25
CA SER A 22 -16.27 -1.41 -2.44
C SER A 22 -17.67 -1.92 -2.76
N ASN A 23 -18.71 -1.23 -2.31
CA ASN A 23 -20.10 -1.60 -2.57
C ASN A 23 -20.88 -0.41 -3.13
N ASN A 24 -21.30 -0.52 -4.39
CA ASN A 24 -22.30 0.36 -4.99
C ASN A 24 -23.66 -0.34 -4.85
N VAL A 25 -24.51 0.17 -3.95
CA VAL A 25 -25.75 -0.49 -3.55
C VAL A 25 -26.79 -0.39 -4.66
N LYS A 26 -27.38 -1.53 -5.03
CA LYS A 26 -28.28 -1.61 -6.18
C LYS A 26 -29.68 -1.13 -5.83
N PRO A 27 -30.48 -0.68 -6.81
CA PRO A 27 -31.88 -0.35 -6.61
C PRO A 27 -32.66 -1.55 -6.03
N GLY A 28 -33.20 -1.39 -4.80
CA GLY A 28 -33.97 -2.42 -4.10
C GLY A 28 -33.24 -3.06 -2.90
N GLU A 29 -31.95 -2.79 -2.72
CA GLU A 29 -31.21 -3.18 -1.52
C GLU A 29 -31.43 -2.15 -0.38
N GLU A 30 -31.63 -2.63 0.84
CA GLU A 30 -31.85 -1.78 2.03
C GLU A 30 -30.54 -1.22 2.62
N GLY A 31 -29.41 -1.50 1.99
CA GLY A 31 -28.10 -1.06 2.42
C GLY A 31 -27.05 -2.16 2.34
N CYS A 32 -26.11 -2.17 3.27
CA CYS A 32 -24.93 -3.03 3.21
C CYS A 32 -24.43 -3.45 4.59
N LYS A 33 -23.71 -4.57 4.63
CA LYS A 33 -23.05 -5.10 5.83
C LYS A 33 -21.55 -5.17 5.58
N ILE A 34 -20.76 -4.69 6.54
CA ILE A 34 -19.31 -4.58 6.45
C ILE A 34 -18.70 -5.25 7.68
N ASP A 35 -17.94 -6.33 7.48
CA ASP A 35 -17.03 -6.82 8.51
C ASP A 35 -15.80 -5.93 8.54
N ALA A 36 -15.36 -5.47 9.70
CA ALA A 36 -14.25 -4.53 9.85
C ALA A 36 -13.19 -5.05 10.82
N TYR A 37 -11.92 -4.79 10.51
CA TYR A 37 -10.74 -5.21 11.28
C TYR A 37 -9.93 -3.99 11.72
N PRO A 38 -9.01 -4.12 12.71
CA PRO A 38 -8.10 -3.03 13.05
C PRO A 38 -7.47 -2.38 11.82
N ASN A 39 -7.41 -1.04 11.86
CA ASN A 39 -6.91 -0.16 10.81
C ASN A 39 -7.76 -0.02 9.53
N ASP A 40 -8.81 -0.82 9.31
CA ASP A 40 -9.73 -0.63 8.17
C ASP A 40 -10.31 0.81 8.15
N ILE A 41 -10.39 1.43 6.95
CA ILE A 41 -11.23 2.62 6.72
C ILE A 41 -12.61 2.17 6.27
N ILE A 42 -13.61 2.48 7.07
CA ILE A 42 -14.99 2.24 6.69
C ILE A 42 -15.67 3.55 6.33
N GLY A 43 -16.40 3.55 5.22
CA GLY A 43 -17.10 4.73 4.74
C GLY A 43 -18.49 4.48 4.21
N PHE A 44 -19.27 5.55 4.10
CA PHE A 44 -20.46 5.55 3.26
C PHE A 44 -20.71 6.90 2.58
N ASN A 45 -21.41 6.84 1.46
CA ASN A 45 -21.86 7.99 0.69
C ASN A 45 -23.36 7.88 0.40
N CYS A 46 -24.08 9.01 0.51
CA CYS A 46 -25.47 9.11 0.08
C CYS A 46 -25.75 10.34 -0.79
N GLN A 47 -24.76 11.18 -1.06
CA GLN A 47 -24.97 12.39 -1.87
C GLN A 47 -24.24 12.25 -3.19
N LYS A 48 -24.73 12.97 -4.19
CA LYS A 48 -23.97 13.17 -5.41
C LYS A 48 -22.77 14.05 -5.09
N ASN A 49 -21.56 13.56 -5.33
CA ASN A 49 -20.37 14.40 -5.25
C ASN A 49 -20.45 15.46 -6.36
N GLN A 50 -20.73 16.72 -6.01
CA GLN A 50 -20.57 17.87 -6.92
C GLN A 50 -19.07 18.22 -7.10
N TYR A 51 -18.25 17.23 -7.46
CA TYR A 51 -16.89 17.49 -7.94
C TYR A 51 -16.83 17.24 -9.44
N SER A 52 -17.54 18.09 -10.19
CA SER A 52 -17.24 18.30 -11.60
C SER A 52 -17.41 19.80 -11.92
N ILE A 53 -16.28 20.43 -12.31
CA ILE A 53 -16.12 21.76 -12.95
C ILE A 53 -16.12 22.95 -11.95
N SER A 54 -15.18 23.90 -11.87
CA SER A 54 -13.97 24.26 -12.65
C SER A 54 -13.15 25.32 -11.90
N TYR A 55 -11.88 25.46 -12.28
CA TYR A 55 -11.21 26.77 -12.32
C TYR A 55 -12.05 27.77 -13.14
N ALA A 56 -12.78 28.64 -12.44
CA ALA A 56 -13.59 29.80 -12.83
C ALA A 56 -14.75 29.75 -11.85
N VAL A 57 -14.86 30.62 -10.85
CA VAL A 57 -15.20 32.03 -11.01
C VAL A 57 -14.67 32.79 -9.77
N ASN A 58 -13.81 33.78 -10.00
CA ASN A 58 -13.77 34.95 -9.11
C ASN A 58 -14.96 35.82 -9.53
N LEU A 59 -15.94 36.03 -8.66
CA LEU A 59 -16.77 37.24 -8.58
C LEU A 59 -17.84 37.05 -7.50
N ASP A 60 -17.62 37.78 -6.42
CA ASP A 60 -18.58 38.49 -5.57
C ASP A 60 -20.06 38.05 -5.50
N ALA A 61 -20.51 38.12 -4.24
CA ALA A 61 -21.86 38.45 -3.78
C ALA A 61 -22.94 37.36 -3.82
N ASP A 62 -23.45 37.07 -2.62
CA ASP A 62 -24.85 36.75 -2.32
C ASP A 62 -25.68 36.21 -3.48
N THR A 63 -25.59 34.89 -3.69
CA THR A 63 -26.73 34.16 -4.24
C THR A 63 -26.91 32.86 -3.48
N ASP A 64 -27.90 32.91 -2.61
CA ASP A 64 -28.74 31.80 -2.18
C ASP A 64 -29.12 30.96 -3.42
N THR A 65 -28.41 29.86 -3.64
CA THR A 65 -28.77 28.86 -4.66
C THR A 65 -28.80 27.49 -4.00
N ASP A 66 -29.86 27.28 -3.22
CA ASP A 66 -30.51 25.99 -3.05
C ASP A 66 -30.79 25.37 -4.44
N VAL A 67 -29.89 24.52 -4.90
CA VAL A 67 -30.10 23.69 -6.09
C VAL A 67 -29.87 22.24 -5.72
N ASP A 68 -30.99 21.61 -5.32
CA ASP A 68 -31.23 20.17 -5.22
C ASP A 68 -30.24 19.34 -4.40
N LEU A 69 -30.06 19.72 -3.13
CA LEU A 69 -29.86 18.71 -2.09
C LEU A 69 -31.18 17.94 -1.97
N GLU A 70 -31.30 16.78 -2.63
CA GLU A 70 -32.26 15.77 -2.18
C GLU A 70 -32.17 15.71 -0.64
N ASN A 71 -33.30 15.74 0.06
CA ASN A 71 -33.37 15.80 1.53
C ASN A 71 -32.68 14.56 2.16
N VAL A 72 -31.35 14.54 2.17
CA VAL A 72 -30.53 13.44 2.66
C VAL A 72 -30.46 13.57 4.16
N LYS A 73 -31.22 12.73 4.86
CA LYS A 73 -31.19 12.66 6.32
C LYS A 73 -30.30 11.51 6.76
N VAL A 74 -29.24 11.82 7.49
CA VAL A 74 -28.37 10.82 8.13
C VAL A 74 -28.80 10.65 9.58
N GLU A 75 -28.82 9.41 10.05
CA GLU A 75 -29.16 9.08 11.43
C GLU A 75 -28.15 8.07 12.00
N PRO A 76 -27.37 8.45 13.03
CA PRO A 76 -27.27 9.78 13.62
C PRO A 76 -26.74 10.86 12.66
N ASP A 77 -27.12 12.12 12.87
CA ASP A 77 -26.74 13.25 12.01
C ASP A 77 -25.23 13.49 11.97
N ASP A 78 -24.53 13.05 13.01
CA ASP A 78 -23.09 13.10 13.21
C ASP A 78 -22.38 11.75 12.98
N CYS A 79 -23.04 10.74 12.42
CA CYS A 79 -22.40 9.47 12.05
C CYS A 79 -21.10 9.72 11.25
N PHE A 80 -19.94 9.14 11.56
CA PHE A 80 -19.65 8.08 12.52
C PHE A 80 -19.25 8.53 13.94
N ASP A 81 -19.28 9.82 14.28
CA ASP A 81 -18.99 10.26 15.65
C ASP A 81 -19.97 9.63 16.65
N SER A 82 -21.24 9.55 16.23
CA SER A 82 -22.24 8.74 16.88
C SER A 82 -22.79 7.68 15.94
N ILE A 83 -23.14 6.54 16.51
CA ILE A 83 -23.61 5.35 15.82
C ILE A 83 -24.87 4.81 16.51
N ASN A 84 -25.65 4.01 15.79
CA ASN A 84 -26.74 3.24 16.39
C ASN A 84 -26.25 1.82 16.69
N ILE A 85 -26.41 1.40 17.93
CA ILE A 85 -26.38 -0.02 18.31
C ILE A 85 -27.84 -0.40 18.52
N ASP A 86 -28.33 -1.31 17.69
CA ASP A 86 -29.76 -1.61 17.52
C ASP A 86 -30.57 -0.33 17.22
N THR A 87 -31.25 0.23 18.21
CA THR A 87 -32.06 1.46 18.12
C THR A 87 -31.53 2.60 18.99
N THR A 88 -30.36 2.43 19.63
CA THR A 88 -29.85 3.38 20.61
C THR A 88 -28.62 4.14 20.08
N LYS A 89 -28.68 5.47 20.12
CA LYS A 89 -27.56 6.35 19.77
C LYS A 89 -26.44 6.21 20.82
N ASN A 90 -25.23 5.93 20.36
CA ASN A 90 -24.02 5.78 21.15
C ASN A 90 -22.86 6.57 20.49
N TYR A 91 -21.92 7.08 21.29
CA TYR A 91 -20.70 7.66 20.74
C TYR A 91 -19.72 6.56 20.34
N LEU A 92 -19.20 6.63 19.11
CA LEU A 92 -18.34 5.57 18.59
C LEU A 92 -17.04 5.44 19.40
N VAL A 93 -16.51 6.54 19.94
CA VAL A 93 -15.31 6.52 20.80
C VAL A 93 -15.49 5.73 22.10
N ASN A 94 -16.72 5.61 22.61
CA ASN A 94 -17.01 4.81 23.81
C ASN A 94 -17.08 3.32 23.49
N VAL A 95 -17.42 2.99 22.24
CA VAL A 95 -17.56 1.62 21.74
C VAL A 95 -16.22 1.10 21.19
N LEU A 96 -15.44 1.98 20.56
CA LEU A 96 -14.11 1.74 20.03
C LEU A 96 -13.16 2.86 20.49
N PRO A 97 -12.51 2.72 21.66
CA PRO A 97 -11.54 3.69 22.14
C PRO A 97 -10.40 3.91 21.14
N GLY A 98 -10.08 5.17 20.84
CA GLY A 98 -9.02 5.54 19.89
C GLY A 98 -9.45 5.63 18.42
N VAL A 99 -10.73 5.40 18.12
CA VAL A 99 -11.29 5.56 16.77
C VAL A 99 -11.10 6.98 16.24
N GLN A 100 -10.77 7.11 14.95
CA GLN A 100 -10.67 8.40 14.27
C GLN A 100 -11.78 8.50 13.23
N THR A 101 -12.54 9.58 13.26
CA THR A 101 -13.62 9.85 12.30
C THR A 101 -13.18 10.96 11.35
N TYR A 102 -13.60 10.85 10.08
CA TYR A 102 -13.33 11.84 9.06
C TYR A 102 -14.65 12.25 8.42
N ARG A 103 -14.97 13.54 8.54
CA ARG A 103 -16.15 14.17 7.94
C ARG A 103 -15.80 15.57 7.45
N ASN A 104 -16.45 16.01 6.39
CA ASN A 104 -16.34 17.40 5.96
C ASN A 104 -17.00 18.33 6.99
N LYS A 105 -16.45 19.55 7.17
CA LYS A 105 -16.95 20.55 8.13
C LYS A 105 -18.41 20.95 7.86
N SER A 106 -18.85 20.85 6.61
CA SER A 106 -20.24 21.13 6.18
C SER A 106 -21.23 20.00 6.46
N ARG A 107 -20.83 18.93 7.16
CA ARG A 107 -21.61 17.68 7.31
C ARG A 107 -21.92 16.97 5.98
N SER A 108 -21.25 17.38 4.90
CA SER A 108 -21.39 16.75 3.59
C SER A 108 -20.86 15.32 3.61
N MET A 109 -21.42 14.51 2.73
CA MET A 109 -20.86 13.20 2.40
C MET A 109 -19.56 13.34 1.59
N PRO A 110 -18.78 12.25 1.44
CA PRO A 110 -18.85 10.98 2.16
C PRO A 110 -18.33 11.08 3.61
N ARG A 111 -18.66 10.07 4.43
CA ARG A 111 -18.26 10.00 5.83
C ARG A 111 -17.47 8.74 6.11
N TYR A 112 -16.45 8.85 6.97
CA TYR A 112 -15.49 7.77 7.22
C TYR A 112 -15.13 7.64 8.69
N PHE A 113 -14.65 6.45 9.06
CA PHE A 113 -13.87 6.27 10.27
C PHE A 113 -12.77 5.21 10.08
N LYS A 114 -11.71 5.31 10.88
CA LYS A 114 -10.65 4.30 11.00
C LYS A 114 -10.92 3.43 12.21
N VAL A 115 -10.99 2.12 12.02
CA VAL A 115 -11.05 1.18 13.15
C VAL A 115 -9.73 1.25 13.92
N PRO A 116 -9.73 1.57 15.21
CA PRO A 116 -8.50 1.56 16.00
C PRO A 116 -8.06 0.12 16.28
N TYR A 117 -6.80 -0.04 16.66
CA TYR A 117 -6.39 -1.28 17.32
C TYR A 117 -7.18 -1.44 18.63
N HIS A 118 -7.75 -2.62 18.86
CA HIS A 118 -8.62 -2.91 19.99
C HIS A 118 -8.49 -4.38 20.39
N ASN A 119 -8.70 -4.71 21.66
CA ASN A 119 -8.63 -6.08 22.18
C ASN A 119 -10.02 -6.59 22.58
N ASN A 120 -11.04 -6.31 21.77
CA ASN A 120 -12.42 -6.69 22.12
C ASN A 120 -12.56 -8.21 22.10
N GLU A 121 -13.17 -8.75 23.16
CA GLU A 121 -13.44 -10.18 23.30
C GLU A 121 -14.65 -10.64 22.47
N LEU A 122 -15.46 -9.72 21.95
CA LEU A 122 -16.65 -10.05 21.17
C LEU A 122 -16.77 -9.12 19.97
N ASP A 123 -17.40 -9.62 18.92
CA ASP A 123 -17.75 -8.83 17.74
C ASP A 123 -18.63 -7.65 18.17
N VAL A 124 -18.27 -6.45 17.74
CA VAL A 124 -19.02 -5.23 18.05
C VAL A 124 -19.71 -4.76 16.79
N THR A 125 -21.05 -4.77 16.80
CA THR A 125 -21.85 -4.36 15.65
C THR A 125 -22.57 -3.05 15.91
N PHE A 126 -22.51 -2.14 14.94
CA PHE A 126 -23.17 -0.85 14.96
C PHE A 126 -23.49 -0.39 13.55
N GLY A 127 -24.31 0.65 13.41
CA GLY A 127 -24.64 1.15 12.09
C GLY A 127 -25.14 2.58 12.07
N CYS A 128 -25.35 3.05 10.85
CA CYS A 128 -25.98 4.32 10.56
C CYS A 128 -26.99 4.13 9.43
N SER A 129 -27.99 5.00 9.40
CA SER A 129 -28.97 5.03 8.32
C SER A 129 -28.93 6.34 7.56
N CYS A 130 -29.31 6.27 6.30
CA CYS A 130 -29.33 7.38 5.39
C CYS A 130 -30.61 7.35 4.56
N SER A 131 -31.42 8.38 4.68
CA SER A 131 -32.70 8.50 3.98
C SER A 131 -32.58 9.49 2.83
N MET A 132 -32.93 9.04 1.63
CA MET A 132 -32.99 9.83 0.39
C MET A 132 -34.42 9.75 -0.15
N GLY A 133 -35.20 10.82 0.00
CA GLY A 133 -36.62 10.79 -0.31
C GLY A 133 -37.39 9.81 0.58
N SER A 134 -38.05 8.82 -0.02
CA SER A 134 -38.82 7.79 0.70
C SER A 134 -38.03 6.51 0.99
N LYS A 135 -36.74 6.44 0.62
CA LYS A 135 -35.90 5.25 0.80
C LYS A 135 -34.91 5.48 1.94
N THR A 136 -34.74 4.47 2.79
CA THR A 136 -33.74 4.48 3.86
C THR A 136 -32.76 3.34 3.65
N TYR A 137 -31.48 3.68 3.53
CA TYR A 137 -30.38 2.73 3.43
C TYR A 137 -29.65 2.62 4.77
N LYS A 138 -29.18 1.43 5.11
CA LYS A 138 -28.44 1.17 6.36
C LYS A 138 -27.03 0.65 6.06
N ILE A 139 -26.03 1.24 6.70
CA ILE A 139 -24.72 0.62 6.82
C ILE A 139 -24.63 -0.05 8.18
N SER A 140 -24.39 -1.36 8.18
CA SER A 140 -24.13 -2.15 9.39
C SER A 140 -22.68 -2.59 9.39
N VAL A 141 -21.90 -2.15 10.37
CA VAL A 141 -20.49 -2.49 10.53
C VAL A 141 -20.31 -3.41 11.72
N THR A 142 -19.66 -4.55 11.49
CA THR A 142 -19.29 -5.51 12.54
C THR A 142 -17.78 -5.52 12.68
N VAL A 143 -17.27 -4.90 13.75
CA VAL A 143 -15.85 -4.95 14.11
C VAL A 143 -15.56 -6.29 14.78
N LYS A 144 -14.68 -7.09 14.18
CA LYS A 144 -14.44 -8.48 14.60
C LYS A 144 -13.59 -8.58 15.87
N ALA A 145 -13.97 -9.47 16.79
CA ALA A 145 -13.20 -9.81 17.97
C ALA A 145 -11.81 -10.35 17.58
N LEU A 146 -10.81 -10.11 18.43
CA LEU A 146 -9.47 -10.66 18.25
C LEU A 146 -9.26 -12.03 18.93
N ASN A 147 -10.32 -12.66 19.44
CA ASN A 147 -10.24 -13.90 20.21
C ASN A 147 -9.44 -15.00 19.51
N ASP A 148 -8.44 -15.51 20.23
CA ASP A 148 -7.72 -16.76 19.98
C ASP A 148 -7.16 -16.96 18.57
N LYS A 149 -6.58 -15.90 18.02
CA LYS A 149 -5.35 -16.07 17.26
C LYS A 149 -4.25 -15.38 18.05
N GLY A 150 -3.35 -16.16 18.65
CA GLY A 150 -2.02 -15.66 19.03
C GLY A 150 -1.41 -14.87 17.86
N PRO A 151 -0.36 -14.05 18.08
CA PRO A 151 0.16 -13.10 17.09
C PRO A 151 0.12 -13.75 15.71
N LYS A 152 -0.82 -13.29 14.86
CA LYS A 152 -1.08 -13.92 13.56
C LYS A 152 0.28 -13.99 12.86
N GLU A 153 0.70 -15.18 12.44
CA GLU A 153 1.78 -15.28 11.47
C GLU A 153 1.43 -14.36 10.31
N TYR A 154 2.31 -13.37 10.06
CA TYR A 154 2.20 -12.42 8.97
C TYR A 154 1.82 -13.16 7.69
N GLU A 155 0.69 -12.81 7.09
CA GLU A 155 0.30 -13.36 5.81
C GLU A 155 1.19 -12.70 4.75
N LYS A 156 2.32 -13.34 4.41
CA LYS A 156 3.24 -12.89 3.37
C LYS A 156 2.54 -13.05 2.02
N SER A 157 2.23 -11.93 1.38
CA SER A 157 1.82 -11.92 -0.02
C SER A 157 3.04 -11.53 -0.86
N GLU A 158 3.40 -12.40 -1.80
CA GLU A 158 4.57 -12.23 -2.64
C GLU A 158 4.16 -11.87 -4.07
N ILE A 159 4.53 -10.68 -4.54
CA ILE A 159 4.31 -10.29 -5.93
C ILE A 159 5.58 -10.65 -6.70
N LYS A 160 5.51 -11.76 -7.44
CA LYS A 160 6.62 -12.25 -8.25
C LYS A 160 6.62 -11.60 -9.62
N SER A 161 7.77 -11.05 -9.99
CA SER A 161 8.00 -10.49 -11.31
C SER A 161 9.17 -11.17 -12.04
N ILE A 162 9.18 -11.02 -13.35
CA ILE A 162 10.22 -11.52 -14.25
C ILE A 162 10.91 -10.29 -14.86
N PRO A 163 12.24 -10.22 -14.90
CA PRO A 163 12.96 -9.08 -15.46
C PRO A 163 12.72 -8.94 -16.96
N SER A 164 12.68 -7.68 -17.41
CA SER A 164 12.83 -7.32 -18.80
C SER A 164 14.29 -7.07 -19.11
N ILE A 165 14.72 -7.41 -20.33
CA ILE A 165 16.05 -7.06 -20.82
C ILE A 165 15.98 -5.65 -21.39
N VAL A 166 16.76 -4.74 -20.80
CA VAL A 166 16.90 -3.34 -21.24
C VAL A 166 18.32 -3.20 -21.82
N ASP A 167 18.44 -2.54 -22.97
CA ASP A 167 19.72 -2.29 -23.65
C ASP A 167 20.63 -3.53 -23.79
N ASP A 168 20.11 -4.60 -24.42
CA ASP A 168 20.71 -5.90 -24.78
C ASP A 168 21.41 -6.74 -23.69
N ASP A 169 21.95 -6.11 -22.64
CA ASP A 169 22.84 -6.66 -21.64
C ASP A 169 22.35 -6.45 -20.18
N ILE A 170 21.27 -5.70 -19.93
CA ILE A 170 20.82 -5.41 -18.56
C ILE A 170 19.53 -6.17 -18.22
N TYR A 171 19.57 -6.99 -17.17
CA TYR A 171 18.38 -7.56 -16.54
C TYR A 171 17.79 -6.55 -15.56
N ALA A 172 16.63 -5.99 -15.91
CA ALA A 172 15.92 -5.00 -15.09
C ALA A 172 14.60 -5.57 -14.57
N CYS A 173 14.39 -5.52 -13.26
CA CYS A 173 13.15 -5.97 -12.65
C CYS A 173 12.03 -4.93 -12.77
N PRO A 174 10.81 -5.33 -13.20
CA PRO A 174 9.68 -4.42 -13.16
C PRO A 174 9.25 -4.21 -11.70
N HIS A 175 8.77 -3.01 -11.37
CA HIS A 175 8.47 -2.53 -10.00
C HIS A 175 9.68 -1.98 -9.21
N ASN A 176 10.64 -1.33 -9.86
CA ASN A 176 11.74 -0.59 -9.20
C ASN A 176 11.29 0.42 -8.11
N ARG A 177 10.06 0.95 -8.18
CA ARG A 177 9.48 1.83 -7.15
C ARG A 177 8.85 1.09 -5.97
N ALA A 178 9.04 -0.22 -5.84
CA ALA A 178 8.55 -0.99 -4.69
C ALA A 178 9.10 -0.48 -3.36
N ILE A 179 10.37 -0.08 -3.35
CA ILE A 179 11.15 0.41 -2.22
C ILE A 179 10.81 1.85 -1.79
N ASP A 180 10.24 2.65 -2.69
CA ASP A 180 9.92 4.05 -2.44
C ASP A 180 8.94 4.19 -1.27
N ALA A 181 9.08 5.27 -0.52
CA ALA A 181 8.15 5.59 0.54
C ALA A 181 6.74 5.77 -0.05
N LYS A 182 5.84 4.86 0.33
CA LYS A 182 4.44 4.88 -0.07
C LYS A 182 3.58 5.13 1.15
N LEU A 183 2.40 5.70 0.92
CA LEU A 183 1.38 5.76 1.96
C LEU A 183 1.12 4.32 2.41
N ILE A 184 1.27 4.07 3.70
CA ILE A 184 0.99 2.76 4.28
C ILE A 184 -0.47 2.47 3.93
N LYS A 185 -0.75 1.43 3.14
CA LYS A 185 -2.12 0.98 2.90
C LYS A 185 -2.70 0.59 4.25
N TRP A 186 -3.87 1.12 4.60
CA TRP A 186 -4.40 1.03 5.96
C TRP A 186 -4.75 -0.42 6.38
N ASN A 187 -4.69 -1.38 5.45
CA ASN A 187 -4.91 -2.82 5.69
C ASN A 187 -3.61 -3.66 5.72
N ASN A 188 -2.43 -3.05 5.51
CA ASN A 188 -1.18 -3.79 5.32
C ASN A 188 -0.26 -3.82 6.54
N GLU A 189 -0.71 -3.41 7.72
CA GLU A 189 0.13 -3.59 8.93
C GLU A 189 0.25 -5.07 9.33
N ASP A 190 -0.69 -5.91 8.88
CA ASP A 190 -0.71 -7.37 9.13
C ASP A 190 -0.24 -8.22 7.93
N THR A 191 0.04 -7.61 6.77
CA THR A 191 0.55 -8.30 5.57
C THR A 191 1.83 -7.61 5.07
N GLU A 192 2.97 -8.26 5.25
CA GLU A 192 4.21 -7.88 4.56
C GLU A 192 4.02 -8.23 3.08
N ILE A 193 3.67 -7.23 2.25
CA ILE A 193 3.76 -7.38 0.80
C ILE A 193 5.25 -7.36 0.47
N ILE A 194 5.76 -8.51 0.09
CA ILE A 194 7.14 -8.65 -0.36
C ILE A 194 7.09 -8.70 -1.88
N ASP A 195 7.47 -7.60 -2.50
CA ASP A 195 7.72 -7.60 -3.94
C ASP A 195 9.03 -8.34 -4.21
N SER A 196 9.01 -9.30 -5.13
CA SER A 196 10.20 -10.06 -5.52
C SER A 196 10.36 -10.18 -7.03
N CYS A 197 11.59 -10.39 -7.46
CA CYS A 197 11.94 -10.56 -8.86
C CYS A 197 12.98 -11.64 -9.03
N LYS A 198 12.74 -12.54 -9.98
CA LYS A 198 13.67 -13.63 -10.31
C LYS A 198 14.54 -13.26 -11.50
N ILE A 199 15.84 -13.03 -11.27
CA ILE A 199 16.82 -12.72 -12.31
C ILE A 199 17.62 -13.99 -12.65
N ASP A 200 17.50 -14.49 -13.88
CA ASP A 200 18.32 -15.60 -14.38
C ASP A 200 19.46 -15.04 -15.25
N VAL A 201 20.67 -14.94 -14.69
CA VAL A 201 21.85 -14.36 -15.36
C VAL A 201 22.50 -15.40 -16.27
N ASN A 202 21.90 -15.65 -17.45
CA ASN A 202 22.34 -16.70 -18.38
C ASN A 202 23.07 -16.15 -19.62
N ARG A 203 23.28 -14.84 -19.70
CA ARG A 203 23.97 -14.16 -20.81
C ARG A 203 25.38 -13.78 -20.40
N PHE A 204 26.28 -13.80 -21.38
CA PHE A 204 27.61 -13.25 -21.19
C PHE A 204 27.55 -11.72 -21.20
N ARG A 205 28.45 -11.07 -20.45
CA ARG A 205 28.55 -9.60 -20.35
C ARG A 205 27.26 -8.90 -19.89
N SER A 206 26.42 -9.60 -19.14
CA SER A 206 25.18 -9.02 -18.65
C SER A 206 25.28 -8.48 -17.23
N TYR A 207 24.41 -7.53 -16.91
CA TYR A 207 24.30 -6.89 -15.61
C TYR A 207 22.95 -7.19 -14.97
N ALA A 208 22.94 -7.49 -13.68
CA ALA A 208 21.69 -7.49 -12.90
C ALA A 208 21.51 -6.10 -12.30
N GLN A 209 20.46 -5.39 -12.72
CA GLN A 209 20.12 -4.08 -12.19
C GLN A 209 19.20 -4.23 -10.97
N LEU A 210 19.65 -3.70 -9.84
CA LEU A 210 18.89 -3.63 -8.61
C LEU A 210 18.50 -2.17 -8.36
N ALA A 211 17.21 -1.88 -8.32
CA ALA A 211 16.72 -0.61 -7.81
C ALA A 211 16.87 -0.59 -6.28
N CYS A 212 18.00 -0.05 -5.82
CA CYS A 212 18.29 0.17 -4.41
C CYS A 212 19.19 1.42 -4.27
N PRO A 213 18.59 2.60 -4.13
CA PRO A 213 19.31 3.86 -4.08
C PRO A 213 20.11 4.01 -2.79
N ASN A 214 21.09 4.90 -2.84
CA ASN A 214 21.87 5.25 -1.65
C ASN A 214 21.02 5.98 -0.59
N ASN A 215 21.44 5.91 0.67
CA ASN A 215 20.79 6.54 1.82
C ASN A 215 20.87 8.09 1.82
N ASN A 216 21.53 8.69 0.83
CA ASN A 216 21.66 10.14 0.67
C ASN A 216 20.31 10.85 0.41
N PHE A 217 19.27 10.12 -0.01
CA PHE A 217 17.94 10.68 -0.23
C PHE A 217 17.07 10.55 1.02
N SER A 218 16.37 11.61 1.41
CA SER A 218 15.51 11.61 2.61
C SER A 218 14.41 10.53 2.57
N MET A 219 13.94 10.14 1.38
CA MET A 219 12.96 9.06 1.20
C MET A 219 13.56 7.64 1.30
N HIS A 220 14.87 7.54 1.48
CA HIS A 220 15.67 6.31 1.61
C HIS A 220 16.66 6.35 2.78
N SER A 221 16.43 7.22 3.78
CA SER A 221 17.43 7.51 4.81
C SER A 221 17.89 6.30 5.65
N ASN A 222 17.03 5.29 5.80
CA ASN A 222 17.32 4.04 6.52
C ASN A 222 17.32 2.82 5.59
N ILE A 223 17.60 3.01 4.29
CA ILE A 223 17.68 1.92 3.33
C ILE A 223 18.87 1.02 3.63
N GLN A 224 18.66 -0.30 3.57
CA GLN A 224 19.69 -1.31 3.79
C GLN A 224 19.70 -2.31 2.65
N LEU A 225 20.90 -2.68 2.20
CA LEU A 225 21.11 -3.72 1.21
C LEU A 225 21.74 -4.93 1.93
N THR A 226 21.00 -6.04 1.94
CA THR A 226 21.42 -7.27 2.61
C THR A 226 21.27 -8.46 1.69
N TYR A 227 21.90 -9.59 2.00
CA TYR A 227 21.78 -10.80 1.20
C TYR A 227 21.81 -12.07 2.04
N ASN A 228 21.24 -13.13 1.47
CA ASN A 228 21.42 -14.50 1.94
C ASN A 228 21.61 -15.46 0.76
N ILE A 229 21.96 -16.71 1.03
CA ILE A 229 22.37 -17.67 0.00
C ILE A 229 21.49 -18.90 0.08
N SER A 230 20.93 -19.31 -1.06
CA SER A 230 20.20 -20.58 -1.20
C SER A 230 21.08 -21.68 -1.80
N LYS A 231 21.98 -21.32 -2.73
CA LYS A 231 22.99 -22.21 -3.32
C LYS A 231 24.33 -21.46 -3.51
N PRO A 232 25.49 -22.15 -3.40
CA PRO A 232 25.65 -23.59 -3.26
C PRO A 232 25.44 -24.13 -1.83
N ASN A 233 25.75 -23.33 -0.81
CA ASN A 233 25.53 -23.67 0.59
C ASN A 233 24.49 -22.71 1.18
N LYS A 234 23.39 -23.25 1.70
CA LYS A 234 22.31 -22.44 2.27
C LYS A 234 22.80 -21.68 3.50
N ILE A 235 22.64 -20.37 3.49
CA ILE A 235 22.86 -19.46 4.63
C ILE A 235 21.57 -18.68 4.81
N ASP A 236 20.86 -18.94 5.91
CA ASP A 236 19.57 -18.30 6.21
C ASP A 236 19.72 -16.89 6.81
N GLU A 237 20.86 -16.62 7.47
CA GLU A 237 21.17 -15.33 8.08
C GLU A 237 21.45 -14.27 7.00
N TYR A 238 20.78 -13.12 7.12
CA TYR A 238 21.02 -11.96 6.27
C TYR A 238 22.29 -11.23 6.71
N LYS A 239 23.18 -10.99 5.75
CA LYS A 239 24.40 -10.19 5.93
C LYS A 239 24.32 -8.90 5.13
N THR A 240 25.08 -7.88 5.52
CA THR A 240 25.28 -6.69 4.69
C THR A 240 25.79 -7.09 3.32
N PHE A 241 25.22 -6.52 2.26
CA PHE A 241 25.65 -6.78 0.89
C PHE A 241 26.46 -5.60 0.37
N ASP A 242 27.75 -5.85 0.16
CA ASP A 242 28.72 -4.90 -0.38
C ASP A 242 29.66 -5.61 -1.37
N GLU A 243 30.52 -4.82 -2.03
CA GLU A 243 31.45 -5.34 -3.05
C GLU A 243 32.42 -6.39 -2.49
N SER A 244 32.88 -6.21 -1.25
CA SER A 244 33.80 -7.15 -0.60
C SER A 244 33.13 -8.50 -0.34
N GLU A 245 31.89 -8.49 0.15
CA GLU A 245 31.11 -9.70 0.38
C GLU A 245 30.75 -10.40 -0.93
N LEU A 246 30.36 -9.64 -1.96
CA LEU A 246 30.07 -10.19 -3.28
C LEU A 246 31.33 -10.83 -3.92
N TYR A 247 32.48 -10.16 -3.85
CA TYR A 247 33.75 -10.70 -4.35
C TYR A 247 34.19 -11.98 -3.61
N LYS A 248 33.97 -12.06 -2.29
CA LYS A 248 34.24 -13.29 -1.53
C LYS A 248 33.34 -14.45 -1.95
N LEU A 249 32.09 -14.16 -2.28
CA LEU A 249 31.11 -15.16 -2.68
C LEU A 249 31.36 -15.67 -4.11
N ILE A 250 31.57 -14.74 -5.03
CA ILE A 250 31.82 -14.99 -6.45
C ILE A 250 33.06 -14.16 -6.84
N PRO A 251 34.27 -14.75 -6.82
CA PRO A 251 35.49 -14.03 -7.17
C PRO A 251 35.39 -13.37 -8.54
N HIS A 252 35.87 -12.12 -8.66
CA HIS A 252 35.80 -11.30 -9.89
C HIS A 252 34.40 -10.85 -10.31
N SER A 253 33.42 -10.90 -9.41
CA SER A 253 32.20 -10.11 -9.55
C SER A 253 32.43 -8.68 -9.07
N GLU A 254 31.64 -7.76 -9.62
CA GLU A 254 31.79 -6.32 -9.39
C GLU A 254 30.43 -5.68 -9.11
N ILE A 255 30.43 -4.68 -8.23
CA ILE A 255 29.29 -3.78 -8.04
C ILE A 255 29.64 -2.44 -8.68
N LEU A 256 28.93 -2.07 -9.74
CA LEU A 256 29.08 -0.75 -10.33
C LEU A 256 28.15 0.22 -9.61
N VAL A 257 28.76 1.16 -8.87
CA VAL A 257 28.11 2.31 -8.24
C VAL A 257 28.80 3.55 -8.78
N ASP A 258 28.08 4.39 -9.53
CA ASP A 258 28.49 5.72 -9.94
C ASP A 258 29.94 5.83 -10.49
N VAL A 259 30.11 5.61 -11.79
CA VAL A 259 31.32 6.07 -12.47
C VAL A 259 30.92 6.87 -13.70
N MET A 260 31.23 8.15 -13.63
CA MET A 260 31.12 9.17 -14.68
C MET A 260 31.96 8.86 -15.94
N GLU A 261 32.51 7.65 -16.08
CA GLU A 261 33.27 7.13 -17.22
C GLU A 261 33.59 5.64 -16.93
N SER A 262 32.63 4.75 -17.17
CA SER A 262 32.93 3.32 -17.30
C SER A 262 33.41 3.08 -18.73
N SER A 263 34.51 2.35 -18.92
CA SER A 263 35.08 2.00 -20.23
C SER A 263 34.19 1.08 -21.09
N ASN A 264 33.00 0.75 -20.61
CA ASN A 264 31.95 0.03 -21.31
C ASN A 264 30.71 0.96 -21.40
N ASP A 265 30.08 0.99 -22.58
CA ASP A 265 28.99 1.89 -23.03
C ASP A 265 27.66 1.85 -22.22
N ILE A 266 27.68 1.52 -20.92
CA ILE A 266 26.50 1.40 -20.08
C ILE A 266 26.29 2.66 -19.26
N ASN A 267 25.13 3.30 -19.47
CA ASN A 267 24.68 4.44 -18.67
C ASN A 267 24.26 3.97 -17.27
N VAL A 268 25.21 3.94 -16.34
CA VAL A 268 24.95 3.74 -14.90
C VAL A 268 24.40 5.02 -14.26
N ASP A 269 23.48 4.86 -13.31
CA ASP A 269 22.86 5.96 -12.57
C ASP A 269 23.03 5.78 -11.05
N THR A 270 22.83 6.86 -10.29
CA THR A 270 23.02 6.89 -8.83
C THR A 270 21.87 6.25 -8.04
N TYR A 271 20.79 5.86 -8.71
CA TYR A 271 19.59 5.29 -8.08
C TYR A 271 19.61 3.76 -8.09
N ASN A 272 20.33 3.15 -9.04
CA ASN A 272 20.42 1.71 -9.22
C ASN A 272 21.82 1.18 -8.88
N VAL A 273 21.86 -0.09 -8.49
CA VAL A 273 23.08 -0.88 -8.28
C VAL A 273 23.16 -1.90 -9.40
N TYR A 274 24.30 -1.96 -10.08
CA TYR A 274 24.50 -2.89 -11.20
C TYR A 274 25.51 -3.97 -10.80
N LEU A 275 25.07 -5.22 -10.83
CA LEU A 275 25.94 -6.36 -10.52
C LEU A 275 26.46 -6.99 -11.79
N PHE A 276 27.78 -7.09 -11.89
CA PHE A 276 28.47 -7.83 -12.93
C PHE A 276 28.98 -9.15 -12.38
N PHE A 277 28.81 -10.22 -13.16
CA PHE A 277 29.31 -11.55 -12.83
C PHE A 277 30.31 -12.02 -13.89
N PRO A 278 31.40 -12.69 -13.48
CA PRO A 278 32.45 -13.12 -14.40
C PRO A 278 31.99 -14.30 -15.26
N TYR A 279 32.73 -14.56 -16.35
CA TYR A 279 32.45 -15.67 -17.28
C TYR A 279 32.61 -17.06 -16.66
N TYR A 280 33.52 -17.19 -15.69
CA TYR A 280 33.86 -18.46 -15.07
C TYR A 280 33.24 -18.53 -13.68
N ILE A 281 32.09 -19.16 -13.61
CA ILE A 281 31.38 -19.41 -12.37
C ILE A 281 31.71 -20.83 -11.91
N LYS A 282 32.06 -20.97 -10.63
CA LYS A 282 32.56 -22.25 -10.09
C LYS A 282 31.43 -23.27 -9.87
N ASP A 283 30.29 -22.77 -9.38
CA ASP A 283 29.14 -23.52 -8.88
C ASP A 283 27.85 -22.76 -9.25
N ASP A 284 26.70 -23.43 -9.27
CA ASP A 284 25.42 -22.70 -9.42
C ASP A 284 25.13 -21.86 -8.17
N TYR A 285 24.92 -20.56 -8.34
CA TYR A 285 24.56 -19.66 -7.24
C TYR A 285 23.10 -19.27 -7.32
N GLU A 286 22.44 -19.28 -6.16
CA GLU A 286 21.11 -18.70 -5.96
C GLU A 286 21.21 -17.78 -4.75
N ILE A 287 21.25 -16.48 -4.99
CA ILE A 287 21.39 -15.43 -3.97
C ILE A 287 20.10 -14.62 -3.88
N ASN A 288 19.68 -14.29 -2.65
CA ASN A 288 18.58 -13.38 -2.43
C ASN A 288 19.14 -12.06 -1.92
N VAL A 289 19.12 -11.03 -2.76
CA VAL A 289 19.53 -9.68 -2.39
C VAL A 289 18.27 -8.90 -2.00
N VAL A 290 18.27 -8.32 -0.80
CA VAL A 290 17.12 -7.61 -0.22
C VAL A 290 17.48 -6.15 -0.07
N CYS A 291 16.70 -5.30 -0.74
CA CYS A 291 16.70 -3.87 -0.52
C CYS A 291 15.55 -3.53 0.44
N ASP A 292 15.89 -3.18 1.68
CA ASP A 292 14.94 -2.92 2.75
C ASP A 292 14.93 -1.44 3.11
N ASN A 293 13.84 -0.74 2.78
CA ASN A 293 13.60 0.65 3.15
C ASN A 293 12.50 0.77 4.22
N THR A 294 12.04 -0.33 4.82
CA THR A 294 10.85 -0.36 5.69
C THR A 294 10.99 0.42 7.00
N HIS A 295 12.23 0.74 7.38
CA HIS A 295 12.56 1.57 8.54
C HIS A 295 12.58 3.07 8.22
N THR A 296 12.47 3.46 6.94
CA THR A 296 12.39 4.86 6.54
C THR A 296 10.97 5.38 6.71
N LYS A 297 10.85 6.52 7.42
CA LYS A 297 9.64 7.32 7.51
C LYS A 297 9.89 8.64 6.79
N TYR A 298 9.09 8.92 5.77
CA TYR A 298 9.17 10.16 5.01
C TYR A 298 7.78 10.77 4.96
N GLU A 299 7.60 11.90 5.66
CA GLU A 299 6.27 12.49 5.92
C GLU A 299 5.32 11.46 6.57
N ASN A 300 4.19 11.17 5.94
CA ASN A 300 3.21 10.16 6.35
C ASN A 300 3.36 8.81 5.61
N LYS A 301 4.51 8.59 4.94
CA LYS A 301 4.80 7.40 4.14
C LYS A 301 5.85 6.52 4.80
N ARG A 302 5.82 5.23 4.48
CA ARG A 302 6.82 4.24 4.92
C ARG A 302 7.48 3.63 3.70
N GLY A 303 8.80 3.44 3.77
CA GLY A 303 9.53 2.74 2.71
C GLY A 303 9.08 1.29 2.55
N GLY A 304 9.27 0.76 1.35
CA GLY A 304 8.95 -0.62 1.02
C GLY A 304 10.17 -1.55 1.13
N LYS A 305 9.97 -2.78 0.68
CA LYS A 305 11.00 -3.83 0.63
C LYS A 305 10.92 -4.52 -0.72
N TYR A 306 12.07 -4.87 -1.28
CA TYR A 306 12.15 -5.63 -2.53
C TYR A 306 13.21 -6.72 -2.46
N ILE A 307 12.89 -7.90 -2.99
CA ILE A 307 13.78 -9.06 -2.99
C ILE A 307 14.15 -9.44 -4.42
N TYR A 308 15.44 -9.43 -4.72
CA TYR A 308 16.00 -9.92 -5.97
C TYR A 308 16.51 -11.35 -5.78
N ASN A 309 15.84 -12.32 -6.40
CA ASN A 309 16.28 -13.71 -6.43
C ASN A 309 17.15 -13.92 -7.67
N ILE A 310 18.47 -13.84 -7.50
CA ILE A 310 19.43 -13.89 -8.61
C ILE A 310 19.96 -15.31 -8.74
N LYS A 311 19.81 -15.89 -9.92
CA LYS A 311 20.35 -17.19 -10.31
C LYS A 311 21.50 -17.00 -11.28
N ILE A 312 22.64 -17.58 -10.94
CA ILE A 312 23.87 -17.48 -11.72
C ILE A 312 24.30 -18.93 -12.00
N PRO A 313 24.17 -19.39 -13.26
CA PRO A 313 24.57 -20.75 -13.62
C PRO A 313 26.09 -20.88 -13.62
N LYS A 314 26.55 -22.10 -13.38
CA LYS A 314 27.94 -22.51 -13.55
C LYS A 314 28.44 -22.35 -14.99
#